data_AF-A0A3B9MTA1-F1
#
_entry.id   AF-A0A3B9MTA1-F1
#
_cell.length_a   1.000
_cell.length_b   1.000
_cell.length_c   1.000
_cell.angle_alpha   90.00
_cell.angle_beta   90.00
_cell.angle_gamma   90.00
#
_symmetry.space_group_name_H-M   'P 1'
#
loop_
_entity.id
_entity.type
_entity.pdbx_description
1 polymer ?
#
loop_
_entity_poly.entity_id
_entity_poly.type
_entity_poly.pdbx_seq_one_letter_code
_entity_poly.pdbx_strand_id
1 'polypeptide(L)'
;YPHELSGGMRQRVMIAAAFMCEPKILLCDEPTTALDVTIQAQIVELLKRLNKEKKTAIIFISHDLSLVKKLCKRVIVMKKGEKVEEGLTKEVFNDPKEEYTKELIAAIPKVVRGEKN
;
A
#
# COMPACT_ATOMS: atom_id res chain seq x y z
N TYR A 1 -19.12 -2.11 -20.81
CA TYR A 1 -19.27 -3.45 -20.19
C TYR A 1 -18.20 -3.65 -19.12
N PRO A 2 -18.43 -3.26 -17.86
CA PRO A 2 -17.43 -3.35 -16.76
C PRO A 2 -17.07 -4.80 -16.34
N HIS A 3 -17.96 -5.76 -16.63
CA HIS A 3 -17.81 -7.16 -16.24
C HIS A 3 -16.81 -7.94 -17.11
N GLU A 4 -16.42 -7.40 -18.25
CA GLU A 4 -15.45 -8.03 -19.18
C GLU A 4 -13.99 -7.76 -18.80
N LEU A 5 -13.75 -6.83 -17.87
CA LEU A 5 -12.42 -6.44 -17.44
C LEU A 5 -11.90 -7.40 -16.34
N SER A 6 -10.62 -7.76 -16.36
CA SER A 6 -10.00 -8.42 -15.21
C SER A 6 -9.98 -7.49 -13.98
N GLY A 7 -9.81 -8.05 -12.77
CA GLY A 7 -9.69 -7.23 -11.55
C GLY A 7 -8.66 -6.12 -11.68
N GLY A 8 -7.47 -6.45 -12.21
CA GLY A 8 -6.41 -5.46 -12.47
C GLY A 8 -6.77 -4.41 -13.53
N MET A 9 -7.52 -4.78 -14.57
CA MET A 9 -7.99 -3.83 -15.58
C MET A 9 -9.02 -2.86 -14.98
N ARG A 10 -10.01 -3.36 -14.23
CA ARG A 10 -10.97 -2.51 -13.52
C ARG A 10 -10.27 -1.51 -12.61
N GLN A 11 -9.26 -1.98 -11.88
CA GLN A 11 -8.54 -1.14 -10.96
C GLN A 11 -7.70 -0.07 -11.63
N ARG A 12 -7.04 -0.38 -12.75
CA ARG A 12 -6.34 0.63 -13.56
C ARG A 12 -7.30 1.69 -14.09
N VAL A 13 -8.49 1.30 -14.54
CA VAL A 13 -9.54 2.24 -14.97
C VAL A 13 -9.99 3.12 -13.80
N MET A 14 -10.21 2.55 -12.62
CA MET A 14 -10.59 3.31 -11.42
C MET A 14 -9.51 4.32 -11.00
N ILE A 15 -8.24 3.91 -11.00
CA ILE A 15 -7.13 4.81 -10.70
C ILE A 15 -7.07 5.93 -11.74
N ALA A 16 -7.16 5.62 -13.03
CA ALA A 16 -7.17 6.63 -14.08
C ALA A 16 -8.32 7.63 -13.89
N ALA A 17 -9.54 7.14 -13.63
CA ALA A 17 -10.71 7.96 -13.36
C ALA A 17 -10.51 8.87 -12.15
N ALA A 18 -9.93 8.37 -11.06
CA ALA A 18 -9.64 9.19 -9.88
C ALA A 18 -8.61 10.30 -10.16
N PHE A 19 -7.62 10.04 -11.03
CA PHE A 19 -6.62 11.03 -11.41
C PHE A 19 -7.07 12.03 -12.49
N MET A 20 -8.14 11.75 -13.24
CA MET A 20 -8.70 12.70 -14.23
C MET A 20 -9.14 14.03 -13.59
N CYS A 21 -9.49 14.01 -12.30
CA CYS A 21 -9.88 15.20 -11.55
C CYS A 21 -8.70 15.99 -10.97
N GLU A 22 -7.46 15.61 -11.29
CA GLU A 22 -6.21 16.20 -10.74
C GLU A 22 -6.27 16.43 -9.22
N PRO A 23 -6.57 15.38 -8.44
CA PRO A 23 -6.82 15.54 -7.01
C PRO A 23 -5.56 15.97 -6.27
N LYS A 24 -5.73 16.87 -5.29
CA LYS A 24 -4.67 17.18 -4.32
C LYS A 24 -4.41 16.00 -3.37
N ILE A 25 -5.44 15.22 -3.07
CA ILE A 25 -5.39 14.05 -2.18
C ILE A 25 -6.17 12.90 -2.79
N LEU A 26 -5.55 11.72 -2.83
CA LEU A 26 -6.18 10.47 -3.23
C LEU A 26 -6.31 9.54 -2.01
N LEU A 27 -7.52 9.04 -1.77
CA LEU A 27 -7.80 8.03 -0.76
C LEU A 27 -7.86 6.65 -1.42
N CYS A 28 -7.02 5.74 -0.98
CA CYS A 28 -6.95 4.37 -1.47
C CYS A 28 -7.32 3.42 -0.34
N ASP A 29 -8.59 3.01 -0.30
CA ASP A 29 -9.10 2.05 0.68
C ASP A 29 -8.96 0.61 0.15
N GLU A 30 -8.03 -0.14 0.71
CA GLU A 30 -7.71 -1.52 0.34
C GLU A 30 -7.69 -1.77 -1.18
N PRO A 31 -7.02 -0.89 -1.96
CA PRO A 31 -7.26 -0.82 -3.39
C PRO A 31 -6.88 -2.14 -4.05
N THR A 32 -5.88 -2.85 -3.54
CA THR A 32 -5.29 -4.08 -4.11
C THR A 32 -6.02 -5.38 -3.75
N THR A 33 -7.18 -5.29 -3.11
CA THR A 33 -7.99 -6.47 -2.76
C THR A 33 -8.39 -7.26 -4.00
N ALA A 34 -8.41 -8.59 -3.88
CA ALA A 34 -8.77 -9.53 -4.94
C ALA A 34 -7.87 -9.49 -6.20
N LEU A 35 -6.65 -8.93 -6.08
CA LEU A 35 -5.62 -9.02 -7.10
C LEU A 35 -4.54 -10.03 -6.72
N ASP A 36 -3.94 -10.68 -7.73
CA ASP A 36 -2.72 -11.44 -7.54
C ASP A 36 -1.52 -10.53 -7.23
N VAL A 37 -0.49 -11.10 -6.59
CA VAL A 37 0.71 -10.39 -6.12
C VAL A 37 1.43 -9.62 -7.24
N THR A 38 1.39 -10.11 -8.49
CA THR A 38 2.05 -9.44 -9.62
C THR A 38 1.32 -8.15 -9.96
N ILE A 39 -0.02 -8.19 -10.04
CA ILE A 39 -0.82 -7.01 -10.34
C ILE A 39 -0.77 -6.02 -9.17
N GLN A 40 -0.76 -6.47 -7.92
CA GLN A 40 -0.59 -5.58 -6.77
C GLN A 40 0.70 -4.75 -6.87
N ALA A 41 1.83 -5.38 -7.25
CA ALA A 41 3.09 -4.68 -7.45
C ALA A 41 3.00 -3.63 -8.58
N GLN A 42 2.32 -3.95 -9.68
CA GLN A 42 2.09 -2.99 -10.77
C GLN A 42 1.25 -1.79 -10.33
N ILE A 43 0.21 -2.01 -9.51
CA ILE A 43 -0.62 -0.94 -8.95
C ILE A 43 0.20 -0.03 -8.03
N VAL A 44 1.00 -0.62 -7.13
CA VAL A 44 1.88 0.18 -6.25
C VAL A 44 2.85 1.04 -7.05
N GLU A 45 3.46 0.50 -8.10
CA GLU A 45 4.37 1.26 -8.94
C GLU A 45 3.66 2.40 -9.70
N LEU A 46 2.45 2.14 -10.20
CA LEU A 46 1.60 3.15 -10.81
C LEU A 46 1.30 4.30 -9.84
N LEU A 47 0.87 3.99 -8.61
CA LEU A 47 0.55 5.00 -7.59
C LEU A 47 1.78 5.82 -7.20
N LYS A 48 2.96 5.21 -7.08
CA LYS A 48 4.22 5.93 -6.82
C LYS A 48 4.55 6.92 -7.92
N ARG A 49 4.45 6.48 -9.17
CA ARG A 49 4.72 7.32 -10.33
C ARG A 49 3.77 8.53 -10.34
N LEU A 50 2.47 8.28 -10.17
CA LEU A 50 1.46 9.34 -10.18
C LEU A 50 1.60 10.31 -8.99
N ASN A 51 1.93 9.82 -7.79
CA ASN A 51 2.27 10.68 -6.64
C ASN A 51 3.40 11.66 -6.99
N LYS A 52 4.45 11.18 -7.64
CA LYS A 52 5.62 11.99 -8.01
C LYS A 52 5.31 12.98 -9.13
N GLU A 53 4.61 12.53 -10.18
CA GLU A 53 4.31 13.35 -11.37
C GLU A 53 3.25 14.40 -11.10
N LYS A 54 2.17 14.04 -10.41
CA LYS A 54 1.00 14.90 -10.19
C LYS A 54 1.04 15.66 -8.88
N LYS A 55 2.04 15.41 -8.02
CA LYS A 55 2.17 16.00 -6.67
C LYS A 55 0.93 15.75 -5.78
N THR A 56 0.17 14.70 -6.07
CA THR A 56 -1.01 14.27 -5.31
C THR A 56 -0.59 13.55 -4.04
N ALA A 57 -1.07 13.98 -2.88
CA ALA A 57 -0.89 13.22 -1.64
C ALA A 57 -1.72 11.93 -1.70
N ILE A 58 -1.18 10.82 -1.19
CA ILE A 58 -1.89 9.53 -1.16
C ILE A 58 -2.04 9.08 0.28
N ILE A 59 -3.28 8.80 0.69
CA ILE A 59 -3.59 8.05 1.91
C ILE A 59 -3.92 6.63 1.46
N PHE A 60 -3.11 5.67 1.90
CA PHE A 60 -3.23 4.27 1.53
C PHE A 60 -3.56 3.45 2.76
N ILE A 61 -4.73 2.80 2.73
CA ILE A 61 -5.23 1.94 3.80
C ILE A 61 -5.03 0.51 3.32
N SER A 62 -4.25 -0.27 4.08
CA SER A 62 -4.14 -1.70 3.81
C SER A 62 -3.71 -2.51 5.02
N HIS A 63 -4.18 -3.75 5.07
CA HIS A 63 -3.66 -4.80 5.94
C HIS A 63 -2.37 -5.45 5.41
N ASP A 64 -2.00 -5.24 4.13
CA ASP A 64 -0.75 -5.77 3.58
C ASP A 64 0.43 -4.83 3.86
N LEU A 65 1.17 -5.17 4.91
CA LEU A 65 2.36 -4.43 5.34
C LEU A 65 3.49 -4.42 4.29
N SER A 66 3.55 -5.40 3.39
CA SER A 66 4.55 -5.44 2.31
C SER A 66 4.27 -4.36 1.27
N LEU A 67 3.00 -4.07 0.97
CA LEU A 67 2.60 -2.99 0.08
C LEU A 67 2.80 -1.63 0.75
N VAL A 68 2.40 -1.50 2.02
CA VAL A 68 2.62 -0.29 2.83
C VAL A 68 4.11 0.07 2.85
N LYS A 69 4.99 -0.89 3.14
CA LYS A 69 6.45 -0.70 3.16
C LYS A 69 7.01 -0.18 1.84
N LYS A 70 6.43 -0.61 0.71
CA LYS A 70 6.87 -0.20 -0.62
C LYS A 70 6.38 1.21 -0.97
N LEU A 71 5.13 1.54 -0.68
CA LEU A 71 4.48 2.76 -1.16
C LEU A 71 4.64 3.96 -0.21
N CYS A 72 4.49 3.74 1.09
CA CYS A 72 4.28 4.80 2.07
C CYS A 72 5.58 5.33 2.66
N LYS A 73 5.65 6.65 2.88
CA LYS A 73 6.78 7.31 3.57
C LYS A 73 6.60 7.36 5.09
N ARG A 74 5.35 7.52 5.53
CA ARG A 74 4.89 7.49 6.92
C ARG A 74 3.81 6.42 7.04
N VAL A 75 3.69 5.83 8.22
CA VAL A 75 2.66 4.84 8.53
C VAL A 75 1.99 5.20 9.84
N ILE A 76 0.69 4.91 9.92
CA ILE A 76 -0.10 4.94 11.15
C ILE A 76 -0.61 3.51 11.36
N VAL A 77 -0.34 2.93 12.52
CA VAL A 77 -0.85 1.63 12.94
C VAL A 77 -2.06 1.87 13.82
N MET A 78 -3.17 1.21 13.51
CA MET A 78 -4.42 1.32 14.25
C MET A 78 -4.85 -0.03 14.81
N LYS A 79 -5.43 -0.04 16.01
CA LYS A 79 -6.04 -1.23 16.64
C LYS A 79 -7.28 -0.80 17.40
N LYS A 80 -8.39 -1.52 17.20
CA LYS A 80 -9.67 -1.26 17.90
C LYS A 80 -10.14 0.21 17.82
N GLY A 81 -9.94 0.85 16.66
CA GLY A 81 -10.33 2.25 16.43
C GLY A 81 -9.34 3.29 16.97
N GLU A 82 -8.28 2.87 17.66
CA GLU A 82 -7.29 3.77 18.24
C GLU A 82 -6.01 3.80 17.41
N LYS A 83 -5.36 4.97 17.38
CA LYS A 83 -3.99 5.11 16.86
C LYS A 83 -3.03 4.51 17.88
N VAL A 84 -2.32 3.46 17.48
CA VAL A 84 -1.36 2.75 18.33
C VAL A 84 0.05 3.27 18.11
N GLU A 85 0.47 3.38 16.85
CA GLU A 85 1.83 3.83 16.52
C GLU A 85 1.83 4.69 15.26
N GLU A 86 2.76 5.63 15.17
CA GLU A 86 2.94 6.48 13.99
C GLU A 86 4.42 6.85 13.83
N GLY A 87 4.91 6.85 12.60
CA GLY A 87 6.29 7.27 12.33
C GLY A 87 6.67 7.18 10.86
N LEU A 88 7.96 7.38 10.57
CA LEU A 88 8.47 7.05 9.25
C LEU A 88 8.37 5.53 9.04
N THR A 89 7.98 5.11 7.84
CA THR A 89 7.83 3.69 7.51
C THR A 89 9.10 2.90 7.85
N LYS A 90 10.28 3.48 7.65
CA LYS A 90 11.56 2.81 8.00
C LYS A 90 11.73 2.60 9.50
N GLU A 91 11.31 3.55 10.32
CA GLU A 91 11.46 3.48 11.77
C GLU A 91 10.48 2.46 12.33
N VAL A 92 9.19 2.61 12.01
CA VAL A 92 8.14 1.71 12.47
C VAL A 92 8.41 0.26 12.07
N PHE A 93 8.95 0.00 10.87
CA PHE A 93 9.24 -1.37 10.43
C PHE A 93 10.54 -1.97 10.99
N ASN A 94 11.50 -1.16 11.43
CA ASN A 94 12.81 -1.66 11.88
C ASN A 94 12.98 -1.61 13.40
N ASP A 95 12.36 -0.63 14.05
CA ASP A 95 12.41 -0.40 15.50
C ASP A 95 11.01 -0.02 16.01
N PRO A 96 10.00 -0.90 15.86
CA PRO A 96 8.64 -0.68 16.36
C PRO A 96 8.63 -0.56 17.89
N LYS A 97 7.90 0.44 18.39
CA LYS A 97 7.78 0.70 19.83
C LYS A 97 6.64 -0.07 20.47
N GLU A 98 5.53 -0.22 19.75
CA GLU A 98 4.34 -0.89 20.27
C GLU A 98 4.38 -2.39 20.06
N GLU A 99 3.90 -3.13 21.06
CA GLU A 99 3.92 -4.60 21.02
C GLU A 99 3.06 -5.15 19.88
N TYR A 100 1.89 -4.54 19.65
CA TYR A 100 1.05 -4.92 18.52
C TYR A 100 1.72 -4.69 17.17
N THR A 101 2.49 -3.60 17.02
CA THR A 101 3.24 -3.34 15.79
C THR A 101 4.34 -4.38 15.58
N LYS A 102 5.03 -4.81 16.65
CA LYS A 102 6.01 -5.91 16.59
C LYS A 102 5.36 -7.21 16.12
N GLU A 103 4.21 -7.57 16.69
CA GLU A 103 3.45 -8.77 16.29
C GLU A 103 3.08 -8.71 14.79
N LEU A 104 2.55 -7.57 14.34
CA LEU A 104 2.20 -7.34 12.94
C LEU A 104 3.39 -7.50 11.99
N ILE A 105 4.53 -6.89 12.32
CA ILE A 105 5.73 -6.98 11.49
C ILE A 105 6.32 -8.39 11.49
N ALA A 106 6.30 -9.07 12.64
CA ALA A 106 6.78 -10.45 12.76
C ALA A 106 5.96 -11.44 11.92
N ALA A 107 4.67 -11.14 11.67
CA ALA A 107 3.80 -11.93 10.82
C ALA A 107 4.05 -11.75 9.32
N ILE A 108 4.87 -10.78 8.90
CA ILE A 108 5.18 -10.56 7.48
C ILE A 108 6.01 -11.75 6.96
N PRO A 109 5.58 -12.43 5.89
CA PRO A 109 6.35 -13.51 5.29
C PRO A 109 7.75 -13.04 4.87
N LYS A 110 8.79 -13.65 5.44
CA LYS A 110 10.16 -13.40 5.01
C LYS A 110 10.38 -14.11 3.68
N VAL A 111 10.55 -13.34 2.60
CA VAL A 111 11.01 -13.90 1.33
C VAL A 111 12.45 -14.37 1.53
N VAL A 112 12.62 -15.67 1.76
CA VAL A 112 13.93 -16.31 1.73
C VAL A 112 14.42 -16.21 0.29
N ARG A 113 15.28 -15.23 0.00
CA ARG A 113 16.06 -15.26 -1.24
C ARG A 113 17.00 -16.45 -1.10
N GLY A 114 16.75 -17.50 -1.86
CA GLY A 114 17.69 -18.61 -1.99
C GLY A 114 19.05 -18.06 -2.37
N GLU A 115 20.03 -18.31 -1.51
CA GLU A 115 21.45 -18.11 -1.80
C GLU A 115 21.76 -18.93 -3.06
N LYS A 116 22.05 -18.25 -4.17
CA LYS A 116 22.78 -18.86 -5.27
C LYS A 116 24.24 -18.89 -4.85
N ASN A 117 24.68 -20.05 -4.38
CA ASN A 117 26.09 -20.47 -4.47
C ASN A 117 26.54 -20.48 -5.94
#